data_AF-A0A6C0UM13-F1
#
_entry.id   AF-A0A6C0UM13-F1
#
_cell.length_a   1.000
_cell.length_b   1.000
_cell.length_c   1.000
_cell.angle_alpha   90.00
_cell.angle_beta   90.00
_cell.angle_gamma   90.00
#
_symmetry.space_group_name_H-M   'P 1'
#
loop_
_entity.id
_entity.type
_entity.pdbx_description
1 polymer ?
#
loop_
_entity_poly.entity_id
_entity_poly.type
_entity_poly.pdbx_seq_one_letter_code
_entity_poly.pdbx_strand_id
1 'polypeptide(L)'
;MDEIRFAVLGTGGIGRRTLDVSKQKPELTPVAACDRHGVAIDHDGLNVDELLSATEGNIASDGGTTAVKESGENKGVAASNQAVSTETPIDDVIAESDAIDAVLIALPNFEHDFIPRVADRFVEADYSGVLVDVLKRSRVIGMLEDRTDAFESAGITFVCGAGATPGFLTGAAALAAQSFVTVEEVEIWWGVGLKSGYEDNRGTVREDIAHLPEYDIETVREMSDEEIEEVIDEHDGVLEFHDMEHADDVLLERAGICDAEDVTVGGILDVTSDEKPTTTTVRVTGTTFDGERGTNTFELDDATSMEANVNGPALGYLKSAVRRNRGGEYGVFGPAELLPGF
;
A
#
# COMPACT_ATOMS: atom_id res chain seq x y z
N MET A 1 -20.43 0.55 16.29
CA MET A 1 -19.51 1.26 15.39
C MET A 1 -20.28 1.47 14.12
N ASP A 2 -20.35 2.71 13.66
CA ASP A 2 -21.05 3.01 12.42
C ASP A 2 -20.31 2.33 11.27
N GLU A 3 -21.07 1.79 10.33
CA GLU A 3 -20.59 1.27 9.07
C GLU A 3 -19.67 2.29 8.38
N ILE A 4 -18.62 1.79 7.74
CA ILE A 4 -17.68 2.57 6.95
C ILE A 4 -17.81 2.13 5.51
N ARG A 5 -18.31 3.01 4.66
CA ARG A 5 -18.38 2.79 3.22
C ARG A 5 -17.09 3.25 2.60
N PHE A 6 -16.39 2.38 1.88
CA PHE A 6 -15.09 2.74 1.33
C PHE A 6 -14.96 2.39 -0.15
N ALA A 7 -14.07 3.11 -0.82
CA ALA A 7 -13.68 2.88 -2.20
C ALA A 7 -12.26 2.31 -2.31
N VAL A 8 -11.98 1.54 -3.36
CA VAL A 8 -10.65 1.07 -3.71
C VAL A 8 -10.25 1.59 -5.08
N LEU A 9 -9.20 2.42 -5.14
CA LEU A 9 -8.62 2.85 -6.41
C LEU A 9 -7.48 1.90 -6.78
N GLY A 10 -7.60 1.23 -7.92
CA GLY A 10 -6.68 0.20 -8.38
C GLY A 10 -7.10 -1.19 -7.93
N THR A 11 -7.34 -2.09 -8.89
CA THR A 11 -7.69 -3.51 -8.63
C THR A 11 -6.62 -4.46 -9.14
N GLY A 12 -5.34 -4.12 -8.92
CA GLY A 12 -4.22 -5.07 -9.02
C GLY A 12 -4.16 -5.99 -7.79
N GLY A 13 -3.04 -6.69 -7.58
CA GLY A 13 -2.88 -7.64 -6.46
C GLY A 13 -3.31 -7.07 -5.10
N ILE A 14 -2.76 -5.91 -4.72
CA ILE A 14 -3.12 -5.24 -3.44
C ILE A 14 -4.60 -4.87 -3.40
N GLY A 15 -5.14 -4.19 -4.41
CA GLY A 15 -6.53 -3.73 -4.40
C GLY A 15 -7.56 -4.86 -4.34
N ARG A 16 -7.33 -5.93 -5.10
CA ARG A 16 -8.17 -7.15 -5.06
C ARG A 16 -8.13 -7.80 -3.68
N ARG A 17 -6.96 -7.87 -3.06
CA ARG A 17 -6.80 -8.41 -1.70
C ARG A 17 -7.41 -7.52 -0.63
N THR A 18 -7.40 -6.20 -0.80
CA THR A 18 -8.16 -5.27 0.06
C THR A 18 -9.65 -5.64 0.06
N LEU A 19 -10.25 -5.82 -1.13
CA LEU A 19 -11.65 -6.22 -1.26
C LEU A 19 -11.91 -7.62 -0.66
N ASP A 20 -11.02 -8.57 -0.89
CA ASP A 20 -11.16 -9.93 -0.36
C ASP A 20 -11.11 -9.97 1.18
N VAL A 21 -10.14 -9.28 1.77
CA VAL A 21 -9.98 -9.15 3.22
C VAL A 21 -11.15 -8.38 3.85
N SER A 22 -11.70 -7.37 3.18
CA SER A 22 -12.82 -6.59 3.73
C SER A 22 -14.08 -7.45 3.95
N LYS A 23 -14.28 -8.55 3.22
CA LYS A 23 -15.36 -9.52 3.50
C LYS A 23 -15.33 -10.09 4.92
N GLN A 24 -14.16 -10.09 5.57
CA GLN A 24 -13.99 -10.55 6.94
C GLN A 24 -14.20 -9.45 7.99
N LYS A 25 -14.51 -8.21 7.56
CA LYS A 25 -14.67 -7.02 8.42
C LYS A 25 -16.09 -6.45 8.26
N PRO A 26 -17.07 -6.87 9.10
CA PRO A 26 -18.48 -6.53 8.91
C PRO A 26 -18.80 -5.03 9.03
N GLU A 27 -17.90 -4.23 9.60
CA GLU A 27 -18.01 -2.77 9.67
C GLU A 27 -17.49 -2.03 8.42
N LEU A 28 -16.88 -2.74 7.46
CA LEU A 28 -16.34 -2.16 6.24
C LEU A 28 -17.15 -2.66 5.02
N THR A 29 -17.79 -1.74 4.33
CA THR A 29 -18.59 -2.02 3.13
C THR A 29 -17.90 -1.39 1.92
N PRO A 30 -17.30 -2.19 1.01
CA PRO A 30 -16.76 -1.64 -0.23
C PRO A 30 -17.92 -1.21 -1.13
N VAL A 31 -18.02 0.07 -1.46
CA VAL A 31 -19.10 0.63 -2.28
C VAL A 31 -18.64 1.08 -3.67
N ALA A 32 -17.32 1.23 -3.87
CA ALA A 32 -16.75 1.54 -5.16
C ALA A 32 -15.39 0.88 -5.36
N ALA A 33 -15.09 0.47 -6.59
CA ALA A 33 -13.78 -0.02 -7.00
C ALA A 33 -13.51 0.37 -8.45
N CYS A 34 -12.28 0.79 -8.76
CA CYS A 34 -11.94 1.18 -10.13
C CYS A 34 -10.53 0.76 -10.54
N ASP A 35 -10.32 0.63 -11.84
CA ASP A 35 -9.01 0.55 -12.48
C ASP A 35 -9.01 1.38 -13.76
N ARG A 36 -7.94 1.31 -14.56
CA ARG A 36 -7.81 2.08 -15.81
C ARG A 36 -8.86 1.75 -16.89
N HIS A 37 -9.66 0.69 -16.72
CA HIS A 37 -10.61 0.21 -17.72
C HIS A 37 -12.07 0.50 -17.34
N GLY A 38 -12.36 0.72 -16.05
CA GLY A 38 -13.71 0.96 -15.59
C GLY A 38 -13.86 1.20 -14.10
N VAL A 39 -15.12 1.37 -13.70
CA VAL A 39 -15.54 1.61 -12.32
C VAL A 39 -16.75 0.73 -12.01
N ALA A 40 -16.80 0.16 -10.81
CA ALA A 40 -17.96 -0.50 -10.23
C ALA A 40 -18.41 0.29 -9.01
N ILE A 41 -19.70 0.60 -8.92
CA ILE A 41 -20.30 1.39 -7.83
C ILE A 41 -21.61 0.74 -7.40
N ASP A 42 -21.74 0.44 -6.11
CA ASP A 42 -22.97 -0.01 -5.47
C ASP A 42 -23.03 0.53 -4.04
N HIS A 43 -23.97 1.44 -3.78
CA HIS A 43 -24.11 2.11 -2.48
C HIS A 43 -24.62 1.18 -1.38
N ASP A 44 -25.22 0.04 -1.74
CA ASP A 44 -25.63 -1.01 -0.82
C ASP A 44 -24.49 -2.04 -0.58
N GLY A 45 -23.36 -1.89 -1.28
CA GLY A 45 -22.17 -2.72 -1.17
C GLY A 45 -21.92 -3.57 -2.41
N LEU A 46 -20.68 -3.55 -2.90
CA LEU A 46 -20.24 -4.32 -4.07
C LEU A 46 -20.35 -5.83 -3.83
N ASN A 47 -20.73 -6.56 -4.86
CA ASN A 47 -20.56 -8.02 -4.88
C ASN A 47 -19.09 -8.36 -5.11
N VAL A 48 -18.32 -8.45 -4.03
CA VAL A 48 -16.87 -8.68 -4.08
C VAL A 48 -16.51 -9.99 -4.78
N ASP A 49 -17.23 -11.09 -4.52
CA ASP A 49 -16.91 -12.39 -5.14
C ASP A 49 -17.09 -12.37 -6.66
N GLU A 50 -18.12 -11.67 -7.14
CA GLU A 50 -18.34 -11.46 -8.58
C GLU A 50 -17.26 -10.57 -9.19
N LEU A 51 -16.90 -9.46 -8.53
CA LEU A 51 -15.85 -8.55 -8.99
C LEU A 51 -14.49 -9.25 -9.09
N LEU A 52 -14.14 -10.03 -8.07
CA LEU A 52 -12.88 -10.78 -8.02
C LEU A 52 -12.84 -11.86 -9.10
N SER A 53 -13.94 -12.58 -9.31
CA SER A 53 -14.06 -13.61 -10.35
C SER A 53 -13.98 -13.00 -11.76
N ALA A 54 -14.56 -11.82 -11.96
CA ALA A 54 -14.53 -11.13 -13.25
C ALA A 54 -13.13 -10.56 -13.59
N THR A 55 -12.35 -10.22 -12.57
CA THR A 55 -11.01 -9.62 -12.72
C THR A 55 -9.89 -10.66 -12.74
N GLU A 56 -10.14 -11.91 -12.33
CA GLU A 56 -9.15 -12.99 -12.20
C GLU A 56 -8.45 -13.37 -13.52
N GLY A 57 -9.12 -13.22 -14.65
CA GLY A 57 -8.57 -13.54 -15.98
C GLY A 57 -7.96 -12.37 -16.75
N ASN A 58 -7.93 -11.16 -16.17
CA ASN A 58 -7.46 -9.94 -16.84
C ASN A 58 -6.07 -9.49 -16.38
N ILE A 59 -5.36 -10.35 -15.63
CA ILE A 59 -3.96 -10.19 -15.25
C ILE A 59 -3.15 -10.19 -16.55
N ALA A 60 -2.22 -9.25 -16.70
CA ALA A 60 -1.59 -8.90 -17.97
C ALA A 60 -0.94 -10.08 -18.70
N SER A 61 -1.70 -10.76 -19.57
CA SER A 61 -1.16 -11.60 -20.63
C SER A 61 -1.00 -10.76 -21.91
N ASP A 62 0.15 -10.14 -22.08
CA ASP A 62 0.60 -9.71 -23.41
C ASP A 62 1.61 -10.71 -24.03
N GLY A 63 1.64 -11.96 -23.52
CA GLY A 63 2.39 -13.05 -24.16
C GLY A 63 2.23 -14.42 -23.49
N GLY A 64 1.27 -15.24 -23.94
CA GLY A 64 1.29 -16.68 -23.59
C GLY A 64 -0.03 -17.43 -23.68
N THR A 65 -0.17 -18.26 -24.72
CA THR A 65 -1.32 -19.12 -25.02
C THR A 65 -1.68 -20.13 -23.92
N THR A 66 -2.79 -19.96 -23.18
CA THR A 66 -4.02 -20.80 -23.20
C THR A 66 -5.01 -20.55 -22.04
N ALA A 67 -6.23 -20.10 -22.40
CA ALA A 67 -7.54 -20.12 -21.71
C ALA A 67 -7.69 -19.21 -20.45
N VAL A 68 -8.53 -18.16 -20.38
CA VAL A 68 -9.92 -17.95 -20.85
C VAL A 68 -10.21 -16.43 -21.01
N LYS A 69 -10.88 -16.05 -22.13
CA LYS A 69 -11.43 -14.72 -22.51
C LYS A 69 -10.46 -13.56 -22.88
N GLU A 70 -9.43 -13.86 -23.68
CA GLU A 70 -8.73 -12.86 -24.52
C GLU A 70 -9.53 -12.37 -25.76
N SER A 71 -10.83 -12.03 -25.65
CA SER A 71 -11.55 -11.45 -26.82
C SER A 71 -12.84 -10.66 -26.51
N GLY A 72 -12.96 -10.07 -25.33
CA GLY A 72 -14.03 -9.10 -25.03
C GLY A 72 -13.51 -7.67 -24.98
N GLU A 73 -14.35 -6.69 -25.33
CA GLU A 73 -14.07 -5.25 -25.16
C GLU A 73 -13.86 -4.85 -23.69
N ASN A 74 -14.19 -5.74 -22.74
CA ASN A 74 -14.15 -5.49 -21.31
C ASN A 74 -12.96 -6.22 -20.64
N LYS A 75 -12.00 -5.45 -20.13
CA LYS A 75 -10.86 -5.89 -19.28
C LYS A 75 -10.96 -5.24 -17.89
N GLY A 76 -10.22 -5.77 -16.92
CA GLY A 76 -10.17 -5.20 -15.57
C GLY A 76 -11.54 -5.17 -14.89
N VAL A 77 -11.80 -4.13 -14.10
CA VAL A 77 -13.09 -3.88 -13.43
C VAL A 77 -14.24 -3.92 -14.41
N ALA A 78 -14.09 -3.39 -15.63
CA ALA A 78 -15.15 -3.37 -16.65
C ALA A 78 -15.62 -4.77 -17.10
N ALA A 79 -14.90 -5.84 -16.77
CA ALA A 79 -15.35 -7.22 -17.01
C ALA A 79 -16.46 -7.69 -16.06
N SER A 80 -16.63 -7.00 -14.93
CA SER A 80 -17.68 -7.27 -13.95
C SER A 80 -19.06 -6.78 -14.43
N ASN A 81 -20.12 -7.50 -14.07
CA ASN A 81 -21.49 -7.15 -14.48
C ASN A 81 -22.07 -5.94 -13.73
N GLN A 82 -21.43 -5.53 -12.62
CA GLN A 82 -21.76 -4.33 -11.83
C GLN A 82 -20.90 -3.12 -12.24
N ALA A 83 -20.01 -3.28 -13.23
CA ALA A 83 -19.10 -2.24 -13.66
C ALA A 83 -19.54 -1.57 -14.97
N VAL A 84 -19.04 -0.35 -15.17
CA VAL A 84 -19.14 0.39 -16.42
C VAL A 84 -17.73 0.73 -16.91
N SER A 85 -17.48 0.57 -18.21
CA SER A 85 -16.23 1.01 -18.81
C SER A 85 -16.22 2.52 -18.98
N THR A 86 -15.10 3.15 -18.64
CA THR A 86 -14.93 4.61 -18.61
C THR A 86 -13.46 4.95 -18.81
N GLU A 87 -13.20 6.12 -19.40
CA GLU A 87 -11.85 6.67 -19.53
C GLU A 87 -11.44 7.50 -18.29
N THR A 88 -12.41 7.82 -17.40
CA THR A 88 -12.22 8.67 -16.22
C THR A 88 -12.64 7.98 -14.91
N PRO A 89 -12.17 6.74 -14.65
CA PRO A 89 -12.65 5.91 -13.54
C PRO A 89 -12.48 6.53 -12.16
N ILE A 90 -11.39 7.28 -11.93
CA ILE A 90 -11.17 7.96 -10.65
C ILE A 90 -12.13 9.16 -10.50
N ASP A 91 -12.44 9.89 -11.58
CA ASP A 91 -13.42 10.98 -11.51
C ASP A 91 -14.82 10.45 -11.21
N ASP A 92 -15.15 9.27 -11.75
CA ASP A 92 -16.43 8.61 -11.50
C ASP A 92 -16.56 8.18 -10.02
N VAL A 93 -15.48 7.75 -9.36
CA VAL A 93 -15.47 7.51 -7.91
C VAL A 93 -15.59 8.82 -7.12
N ILE A 94 -14.89 9.87 -7.54
CA ILE A 94 -14.95 11.20 -6.91
C ILE A 94 -16.37 11.78 -7.02
N ALA A 95 -17.08 11.55 -8.14
CA ALA A 95 -18.45 12.02 -8.32
C ALA A 95 -19.44 11.42 -7.29
N GLU A 96 -19.11 10.29 -6.68
CA GLU A 96 -19.92 9.61 -5.66
C GLU A 96 -19.38 9.82 -4.23
N SER A 97 -18.50 10.81 -4.04
CA SER A 97 -17.75 11.02 -2.79
C SER A 97 -18.64 11.25 -1.55
N ASP A 98 -19.83 11.81 -1.71
CA ASP A 98 -20.83 11.98 -0.64
C ASP A 98 -21.26 10.64 0.00
N ALA A 99 -21.12 9.53 -0.74
CA ALA A 99 -21.44 8.19 -0.28
C ALA A 99 -20.22 7.41 0.27
N ILE A 100 -19.03 8.00 0.30
CA ILE A 100 -17.77 7.30 0.58
C ILE A 100 -17.08 7.92 1.81
N ASP A 101 -17.03 7.19 2.92
CA ASP A 101 -16.33 7.62 4.14
C ASP A 101 -14.80 7.59 3.98
N ALA A 102 -14.28 6.69 3.14
CA ALA A 102 -12.85 6.50 2.96
C ALA A 102 -12.48 5.96 1.57
N VAL A 103 -11.28 6.27 1.09
CA VAL A 103 -10.71 5.77 -0.16
C VAL A 103 -9.35 5.14 0.13
N LEU A 104 -9.19 3.88 -0.23
CA LEU A 104 -7.90 3.19 -0.23
C LEU A 104 -7.29 3.24 -1.62
N ILE A 105 -6.12 3.84 -1.74
CA ILE A 105 -5.40 4.04 -2.99
C ILE A 105 -4.37 2.92 -3.14
N ALA A 106 -4.75 1.88 -3.88
CA ALA A 106 -3.91 0.72 -4.22
C ALA A 106 -3.35 0.84 -5.66
N LEU A 107 -3.01 2.06 -6.06
CA LEU A 107 -2.42 2.37 -7.36
C LEU A 107 -0.89 2.35 -7.26
N PRO A 108 -0.18 1.82 -8.27
CA PRO A 108 1.28 1.93 -8.30
C PRO A 108 1.68 3.40 -8.53
N ASN A 109 2.78 3.84 -7.91
CA ASN A 109 3.25 5.22 -7.99
C ASN A 109 4.51 5.38 -8.86
N PHE A 110 4.42 4.94 -10.11
CA PHE A 110 5.52 5.04 -11.08
C PHE A 110 5.90 6.49 -11.45
N GLU A 111 4.97 7.44 -11.24
CA GLU A 111 5.26 8.88 -11.26
C GLU A 111 5.18 9.36 -9.82
N HIS A 112 6.27 9.91 -9.28
CA HIS A 112 6.36 10.24 -7.85
C HIS A 112 5.22 11.15 -7.35
N ASP A 113 4.59 11.92 -8.22
CA ASP A 113 3.48 12.84 -7.92
C ASP A 113 2.09 12.29 -8.27
N PHE A 114 1.94 11.05 -8.75
CA PHE A 114 0.64 10.53 -9.16
C PHE A 114 -0.35 10.44 -8.00
N ILE A 115 0.03 9.85 -6.86
CA ILE A 115 -0.83 9.78 -5.67
C ILE A 115 -1.14 11.19 -5.12
N PRO A 116 -0.16 12.10 -4.94
CA PRO A 116 -0.46 13.48 -4.59
C PRO A 116 -1.46 14.17 -5.54
N ARG A 117 -1.35 13.98 -6.86
CA ARG A 117 -2.31 14.53 -7.83
C ARG A 117 -3.69 13.88 -7.74
N VAL A 118 -3.77 12.60 -7.39
CA VAL A 118 -5.07 11.95 -7.10
C VAL A 118 -5.70 12.60 -5.87
N ALA A 119 -4.92 12.83 -4.80
CA ALA A 119 -5.41 13.52 -3.62
C ALA A 119 -5.87 14.97 -3.92
N ASP A 120 -5.15 15.69 -4.78
CA ASP A 120 -5.55 17.03 -5.24
C ASP A 120 -6.94 17.02 -5.90
N ARG A 121 -7.27 15.99 -6.69
CA ARG A 121 -8.59 15.85 -7.33
C ARG A 121 -9.71 15.66 -6.31
N PHE A 122 -9.46 14.97 -5.19
CA PHE A 122 -10.43 14.87 -4.10
C PHE A 122 -10.62 16.22 -3.40
N VAL A 123 -9.54 16.97 -3.18
CA VAL A 123 -9.62 18.36 -2.64
C VAL A 123 -10.43 19.26 -3.56
N GLU A 124 -10.17 19.22 -4.88
CA GLU A 124 -10.88 20.02 -5.89
C GLU A 124 -12.38 19.68 -5.98
N ALA A 125 -12.77 18.47 -5.58
CA ALA A 125 -14.14 18.00 -5.53
C ALA A 125 -14.84 18.25 -4.18
N ASP A 126 -14.22 19.03 -3.28
CA ASP A 126 -14.72 19.31 -1.93
C ASP A 126 -14.97 18.03 -1.10
N TYR A 127 -14.19 16.96 -1.35
CA TYR A 127 -14.29 15.73 -0.57
C TYR A 127 -13.87 15.97 0.89
N SER A 128 -14.72 15.53 1.82
CA SER A 128 -14.40 15.46 3.25
C SER A 128 -14.51 14.01 3.70
N GLY A 129 -13.37 13.41 4.03
CA GLY A 129 -13.30 12.01 4.46
C GLY A 129 -11.87 11.53 4.58
N VAL A 130 -11.64 10.25 4.33
CA VAL A 130 -10.32 9.62 4.53
C VAL A 130 -9.71 9.19 3.22
N LEU A 131 -8.41 9.47 3.05
CA LEU A 131 -7.58 8.88 2.00
C LEU A 131 -6.49 8.03 2.66
N VAL A 132 -6.25 6.81 2.17
CA VAL A 132 -5.19 5.94 2.68
C VAL A 132 -4.39 5.38 1.51
N ASP A 133 -3.07 5.48 1.55
CA ASP A 133 -2.19 4.80 0.61
C ASP A 133 -1.32 3.72 1.30
N VAL A 134 -0.64 2.91 0.49
CA VAL A 134 0.31 1.89 0.95
C VAL A 134 1.69 2.12 0.32
N LEU A 135 2.09 3.38 0.15
CA LEU A 135 3.32 3.75 -0.55
C LEU A 135 4.58 3.38 0.20
N LYS A 136 5.63 3.04 -0.56
CA LYS A 136 6.96 2.69 -0.04
C LYS A 136 7.93 3.87 0.07
N ARG A 137 7.91 4.83 -0.86
CA ARG A 137 9.02 5.79 -1.07
C ARG A 137 8.94 7.06 -0.23
N SER A 138 10.05 7.45 0.40
CA SER A 138 10.18 8.63 1.27
C SER A 138 9.81 9.94 0.59
N ARG A 139 10.23 10.13 -0.67
CA ARG A 139 10.00 11.38 -1.40
C ARG A 139 8.51 11.76 -1.53
N VAL A 140 7.61 10.79 -1.56
CA VAL A 140 6.17 11.05 -1.74
C VAL A 140 5.55 11.62 -0.46
N ILE A 141 6.08 11.25 0.70
CA ILE A 141 5.59 11.73 2.01
C ILE A 141 5.72 13.24 2.10
N GLY A 142 6.87 13.81 1.73
CA GLY A 142 7.06 15.27 1.71
C GLY A 142 6.10 15.99 0.77
N MET A 143 5.76 15.40 -0.39
CA MET A 143 4.76 15.98 -1.30
C MET A 143 3.35 15.99 -0.70
N LEU A 144 3.00 14.99 0.10
CA LEU A 144 1.72 14.96 0.81
C LEU A 144 1.71 15.97 1.96
N GLU A 145 2.83 16.13 2.67
CA GLU A 145 2.95 17.12 3.75
C GLU A 145 2.78 18.56 3.27
N ASP A 146 3.32 18.90 2.09
CA ASP A 146 3.10 20.19 1.45
C ASP A 146 1.60 20.51 1.21
N ARG A 147 0.72 19.49 1.26
CA ARG A 147 -0.73 19.60 1.08
C ARG A 147 -1.51 19.61 2.39
N THR A 148 -0.86 19.61 3.55
CA THR A 148 -1.53 19.54 4.86
C THR A 148 -2.61 20.61 5.02
N ASP A 149 -2.31 21.88 4.72
CA ASP A 149 -3.28 22.98 4.82
C ASP A 149 -4.51 22.78 3.92
N ALA A 150 -4.31 22.21 2.73
CA ALA A 150 -5.39 21.92 1.78
C ALA A 150 -6.26 20.78 2.29
N PHE A 151 -5.66 19.71 2.83
CA PHE A 151 -6.40 18.61 3.44
C PHE A 151 -7.17 19.04 4.69
N GLU A 152 -6.56 19.84 5.56
CA GLU A 152 -7.25 20.41 6.72
C GLU A 152 -8.45 21.27 6.32
N SER A 153 -8.29 22.11 5.28
CA SER A 153 -9.35 22.97 4.78
C SER A 153 -10.50 22.18 4.13
N ALA A 154 -10.19 21.07 3.44
CA ALA A 154 -11.17 20.20 2.80
C ALA A 154 -11.85 19.22 3.79
N GLY A 155 -11.32 19.05 5.01
CA GLY A 155 -11.79 18.03 5.94
C GLY A 155 -11.29 16.62 5.59
N ILE A 156 -10.12 16.52 4.96
CA ILE A 156 -9.47 15.25 4.59
C ILE A 156 -8.50 14.82 5.67
N THR A 157 -8.59 13.55 6.07
CA THR A 157 -7.59 12.86 6.87
C THR A 157 -6.84 11.88 5.97
N PHE A 158 -5.60 12.19 5.64
CA PHE A 158 -4.76 11.36 4.78
C PHE A 158 -3.86 10.47 5.64
N VAL A 159 -3.82 9.16 5.40
CA VAL A 159 -2.83 8.24 5.99
C VAL A 159 -1.89 7.74 4.91
N CYS A 160 -0.62 8.14 5.02
CA CYS A 160 0.45 7.74 4.11
C CYS A 160 1.19 6.51 4.63
N GLY A 161 1.61 5.62 3.71
CA GLY A 161 2.43 4.46 4.02
C GLY A 161 1.75 3.45 4.96
N ALA A 162 0.48 3.10 4.74
CA ALA A 162 -0.29 2.26 5.65
C ALA A 162 -0.19 0.74 5.39
N GLY A 163 0.87 0.28 4.73
CA GLY A 163 1.06 -1.12 4.32
C GLY A 163 1.75 -1.99 5.37
N ALA A 164 2.72 -2.79 4.92
CA ALA A 164 3.57 -3.61 5.80
C ALA A 164 4.76 -2.80 6.32
N THR A 165 5.55 -2.30 5.38
CA THR A 165 6.63 -1.34 5.57
C THR A 165 6.55 -0.42 4.35
N PRO A 166 6.43 0.90 4.54
CA PRO A 166 5.95 1.52 5.77
C PRO A 166 4.54 1.02 6.12
N GLY A 167 4.18 1.11 7.39
CA GLY A 167 2.88 0.68 7.90
C GLY A 167 2.99 -0.09 9.20
N PHE A 168 2.76 -1.39 9.12
CA PHE A 168 2.76 -2.26 10.29
C PHE A 168 4.09 -2.22 11.06
N LEU A 169 5.22 -2.35 10.36
CA LEU A 169 6.55 -2.35 10.97
C LEU A 169 6.95 -0.98 11.50
N THR A 170 6.60 0.10 10.80
CA THR A 170 6.82 1.48 11.27
C THR A 170 6.05 1.74 12.58
N GLY A 171 4.79 1.33 12.65
CA GLY A 171 3.99 1.42 13.87
C GLY A 171 4.53 0.55 15.01
N ALA A 172 5.04 -0.65 14.69
CA ALA A 172 5.70 -1.51 15.66
C ALA A 172 7.01 -0.90 16.18
N ALA A 173 7.81 -0.26 15.31
CA ALA A 173 9.01 0.47 15.69
C ALA A 173 8.69 1.63 16.63
N ALA A 174 7.65 2.42 16.32
CA ALA A 174 7.19 3.51 17.19
C ALA A 174 6.78 3.05 18.59
N LEU A 175 6.17 1.86 18.69
CA LEU A 175 5.85 1.24 19.98
C LEU A 175 7.11 0.74 20.71
N ALA A 176 8.00 0.06 20.00
CA ALA A 176 9.24 -0.48 20.55
C ALA A 176 10.19 0.62 21.06
N ALA A 177 10.18 1.79 20.43
CA ALA A 177 11.00 2.95 20.77
C ALA A 177 10.71 3.52 22.17
N GLN A 178 9.49 3.33 22.70
CA GLN A 178 9.06 3.92 23.98
C GLN A 178 9.86 3.44 25.21
N SER A 179 10.69 2.39 25.06
CA SER A 179 11.57 1.89 26.12
C SER A 179 12.90 2.66 26.22
N PHE A 180 13.24 3.47 25.21
CA PHE A 180 14.54 4.11 25.07
C PHE A 180 14.42 5.62 25.30
N VAL A 181 15.45 6.20 25.92
CA VAL A 181 15.59 7.67 25.99
C VAL A 181 16.21 8.23 24.72
N THR A 182 16.91 7.39 23.96
CA THR A 182 17.49 7.70 22.66
C THR A 182 17.44 6.43 21.83
N VAL A 183 16.78 6.49 20.68
CA VAL A 183 16.87 5.45 19.65
C VAL A 183 18.15 5.72 18.87
N GLU A 184 18.92 4.66 18.64
CA GLU A 184 20.21 4.71 17.93
C GLU A 184 20.11 4.12 16.53
N GLU A 185 19.19 3.20 16.31
CA GLU A 185 19.08 2.45 15.06
C GLU A 185 17.71 1.77 14.95
N VAL A 186 17.13 1.81 13.75
CA VAL A 186 15.96 1.02 13.37
C VAL A 186 16.31 0.20 12.13
N GLU A 187 16.35 -1.11 12.26
CA GLU A 187 16.64 -2.04 11.16
C GLU A 187 15.36 -2.77 10.76
N ILE A 188 14.91 -2.60 9.51
CA ILE A 188 13.80 -3.37 8.92
C ILE A 188 14.39 -4.36 7.92
N TRP A 189 14.09 -5.64 8.12
CA TRP A 189 14.50 -6.71 7.22
C TRP A 189 13.29 -7.54 6.82
N TRP A 190 12.88 -7.48 5.56
CA TRP A 190 11.68 -8.17 5.07
C TRP A 190 11.99 -9.42 4.24
N GLY A 191 11.07 -10.38 4.24
CA GLY A 191 11.09 -11.54 3.36
C GLY A 191 9.77 -11.71 2.62
N VAL A 192 9.84 -11.90 1.31
CA VAL A 192 8.67 -12.08 0.44
C VAL A 192 8.92 -13.28 -0.48
N GLY A 193 8.05 -14.28 -0.40
CA GLY A 193 7.94 -15.36 -1.39
C GLY A 193 6.73 -15.10 -2.29
N LEU A 194 6.89 -15.16 -3.61
CA LEU A 194 5.86 -14.74 -4.57
C LEU A 194 5.59 -15.69 -5.73
N LYS A 195 6.01 -16.96 -5.69
CA LYS A 195 5.83 -17.89 -6.83
C LYS A 195 4.41 -17.92 -7.42
N SER A 196 3.40 -18.16 -6.59
CA SER A 196 2.00 -18.26 -7.01
C SER A 196 1.34 -16.91 -7.25
N GLY A 197 1.92 -15.84 -6.70
CA GLY A 197 1.42 -14.47 -6.78
C GLY A 197 2.17 -13.60 -7.78
N TYR A 198 3.18 -14.11 -8.48
CA TYR A 198 4.09 -13.31 -9.30
C TYR A 198 3.34 -12.49 -10.35
N GLU A 199 2.43 -13.12 -11.10
CA GLU A 199 1.63 -12.46 -12.13
C GLU A 199 0.79 -11.28 -11.58
N ASP A 200 0.19 -11.47 -10.40
CA ASP A 200 -0.60 -10.42 -9.72
C ASP A 200 0.27 -9.28 -9.15
N ASN A 201 1.57 -9.54 -8.98
CA ASN A 201 2.51 -8.66 -8.31
C ASN A 201 3.66 -8.17 -9.21
N ARG A 202 3.61 -8.39 -10.54
CA ARG A 202 4.66 -7.93 -11.49
C ARG A 202 5.00 -6.45 -11.33
N GLY A 203 3.99 -5.60 -11.11
CA GLY A 203 4.20 -4.17 -10.88
C GLY A 203 5.00 -3.89 -9.61
N THR A 204 4.76 -4.65 -8.54
CA THR A 204 5.50 -4.57 -7.27
C THR A 204 6.93 -5.07 -7.43
N VAL A 205 7.14 -6.23 -8.08
CA VAL A 205 8.48 -6.78 -8.32
C VAL A 205 9.32 -5.81 -9.16
N ARG A 206 8.69 -5.22 -10.18
CA ARG A 206 9.31 -4.17 -11.00
C ARG A 206 9.68 -2.94 -10.18
N GLU A 207 8.84 -2.51 -9.25
CA GLU A 207 9.21 -1.42 -8.33
C GLU A 207 10.40 -1.80 -7.43
N ASP A 208 10.45 -3.04 -6.94
CA ASP A 208 11.54 -3.53 -6.09
C ASP A 208 12.87 -3.60 -6.85
N ILE A 209 12.89 -4.05 -8.12
CA ILE A 209 14.10 -4.07 -8.97
C ILE A 209 14.76 -2.68 -9.07
N ALA A 210 13.99 -1.59 -9.01
CA ALA A 210 14.53 -0.23 -9.02
C ALA A 210 15.38 0.12 -7.78
N HIS A 211 15.45 -0.76 -6.77
CA HIS A 211 16.32 -0.63 -5.61
C HIS A 211 17.61 -1.47 -5.69
N LEU A 212 17.78 -2.26 -6.75
CA LEU A 212 19.07 -2.91 -7.00
C LEU A 212 20.13 -1.86 -7.37
N PRO A 213 21.41 -2.03 -6.99
CA PRO A 213 22.47 -1.04 -7.20
C PRO A 213 22.66 -0.60 -8.65
N GLU A 214 22.32 -1.46 -9.61
CA GLU A 214 22.47 -1.26 -11.05
C GLU A 214 21.30 -0.51 -11.70
N TYR A 215 20.20 -0.34 -10.97
CA TYR A 215 18.92 0.11 -11.52
C TYR A 215 18.38 1.34 -10.80
N ASP A 216 17.49 2.06 -11.47
CA ASP A 216 16.68 3.13 -10.89
C ASP A 216 15.26 3.09 -11.47
N ILE A 217 14.35 3.89 -10.90
CA ILE A 217 12.94 3.87 -11.29
C ILE A 217 12.71 4.32 -12.73
N GLU A 218 13.55 5.21 -13.26
CA GLU A 218 13.44 5.70 -14.64
C GLU A 218 13.79 4.59 -15.62
N THR A 219 14.92 3.90 -15.38
CA THR A 219 15.40 2.77 -16.16
C THR A 219 14.39 1.62 -16.12
N VAL A 220 13.98 1.22 -14.92
CA VAL A 220 13.09 0.07 -14.74
C VAL A 220 11.70 0.34 -15.30
N ARG A 221 11.24 1.59 -15.36
CA ARG A 221 9.97 1.95 -16.02
C ARG A 221 9.99 1.76 -17.53
N GLU A 222 11.15 1.87 -18.17
CA GLU A 222 11.27 1.72 -19.63
C GLU A 222 11.47 0.27 -20.09
N MET A 223 11.88 -0.62 -19.18
CA MET A 223 12.13 -2.04 -19.48
C MET A 223 10.88 -2.78 -19.99
N SER A 224 11.06 -3.68 -20.94
CA SER A 224 10.04 -4.66 -21.32
C SER A 224 9.85 -5.71 -20.22
N ASP A 225 8.75 -6.45 -20.29
CA ASP A 225 8.55 -7.61 -19.41
C ASP A 225 9.67 -8.65 -19.59
N GLU A 226 10.15 -8.85 -20.81
CA GLU A 226 11.28 -9.75 -21.11
C GLU A 226 12.57 -9.29 -20.41
N GLU A 227 12.88 -7.99 -20.45
CA GLU A 227 14.05 -7.43 -19.74
C GLU A 227 13.91 -7.56 -18.22
N ILE A 228 12.69 -7.47 -17.66
CA ILE A 228 12.46 -7.73 -16.23
C ILE A 228 12.72 -9.19 -15.87
N GLU A 229 12.26 -10.14 -16.69
CA GLU A 229 12.55 -11.56 -16.49
C GLU A 229 14.05 -11.86 -16.60
N GLU A 230 14.78 -11.21 -17.51
CA GLU A 230 16.23 -11.37 -17.62
C GLU A 230 16.96 -10.97 -16.32
N VAL A 231 16.57 -9.87 -15.68
CA VAL A 231 17.12 -9.47 -14.38
C VAL A 231 16.81 -10.51 -13.30
N ILE A 232 15.59 -11.02 -13.27
CA ILE A 232 15.18 -12.05 -12.32
C ILE A 232 16.01 -13.32 -12.51
N ASP A 233 16.19 -13.75 -13.76
CA ASP A 233 16.97 -14.93 -14.13
C ASP A 233 18.46 -14.78 -13.80
N GLU A 234 19.04 -13.59 -13.99
CA GLU A 234 20.44 -13.29 -13.60
C GLU A 234 20.69 -13.45 -12.09
N HIS A 235 19.64 -13.33 -11.29
CA HIS A 235 19.65 -13.49 -9.85
C HIS A 235 19.05 -14.83 -9.37
N ASP A 236 18.93 -15.82 -10.26
CA ASP A 236 18.33 -17.14 -9.97
C ASP A 236 16.91 -17.04 -9.34
N GLY A 237 16.19 -15.95 -9.64
CA GLY A 237 14.87 -15.65 -9.08
C GLY A 237 14.85 -15.16 -7.63
N VAL A 238 16.01 -14.86 -7.04
CA VAL A 238 16.13 -14.38 -5.65
C VAL A 238 16.87 -13.04 -5.62
N LEU A 239 16.12 -11.98 -5.31
CA LEU A 239 16.62 -10.60 -5.25
C LEU A 239 16.86 -10.20 -3.79
N GLU A 240 18.06 -9.75 -3.48
CA GLU A 240 18.44 -9.24 -2.15
C GLU A 240 18.68 -7.74 -2.23
N PHE A 241 18.08 -7.01 -1.29
CA PHE A 241 18.09 -5.55 -1.25
C PHE A 241 18.68 -5.06 0.07
N HIS A 242 19.49 -4.02 -0.02
CA HIS A 242 20.07 -3.32 1.12
C HIS A 242 19.88 -1.82 0.94
N ASP A 243 19.72 -1.10 2.05
CA ASP A 243 19.66 0.36 2.10
C ASP A 243 18.66 0.97 1.09
N MET A 244 17.46 0.38 1.02
CA MET A 244 16.39 0.82 0.13
C MET A 244 15.86 2.20 0.54
N GLU A 245 15.59 3.08 -0.43
CA GLU A 245 14.77 4.28 -0.19
C GLU A 245 13.39 3.84 0.31
N HIS A 246 13.04 4.23 1.54
CA HIS A 246 11.82 3.74 2.16
C HIS A 246 11.30 4.69 3.23
N ALA A 247 10.03 5.08 3.12
CA ALA A 247 9.39 6.14 3.89
C ALA A 247 9.30 5.86 5.40
N ASP A 248 9.66 4.67 5.88
CA ASP A 248 9.83 4.39 7.30
C ASP A 248 10.77 5.41 7.95
N ASP A 249 11.81 5.83 7.25
CA ASP A 249 12.79 6.83 7.69
C ASP A 249 12.14 8.17 8.07
N VAL A 250 11.48 8.82 7.12
CA VAL A 250 10.82 10.12 7.26
C VAL A 250 9.63 10.01 8.20
N LEU A 251 8.90 8.89 8.20
CA LEU A 251 7.74 8.71 9.07
C LEU A 251 8.14 8.56 10.55
N LEU A 252 9.27 7.89 10.84
CA LEU A 252 9.80 7.79 12.21
C LEU A 252 10.45 9.10 12.65
N GLU A 253 11.18 9.78 11.76
CA GLU A 253 11.77 11.10 12.03
C GLU A 253 10.72 12.15 12.34
N ARG A 254 9.67 12.23 11.51
CA ARG A 254 8.53 13.13 11.74
C ARG A 254 7.86 12.90 13.08
N ALA A 255 7.74 11.65 13.50
CA ALA A 255 7.17 11.29 14.79
C ALA A 255 8.12 11.59 15.98
N GLY A 256 9.33 12.07 15.72
CA GLY A 256 10.32 12.43 16.73
C GLY A 256 10.99 11.22 17.40
N ILE A 257 11.08 10.09 16.69
CA ILE A 257 11.59 8.83 17.23
C ILE A 257 13.12 8.73 17.08
N CYS A 258 13.64 8.95 15.88
CA CYS A 258 15.07 8.91 15.53
C CYS A 258 15.32 9.79 14.29
N ASP A 259 16.58 10.05 13.96
CA ASP A 259 16.91 10.73 12.71
C ASP A 259 16.69 9.76 11.53
N ALA A 260 16.34 10.27 10.34
CA ALA A 260 16.07 9.43 9.17
C ALA A 260 17.29 8.56 8.78
N GLU A 261 18.51 9.05 9.04
CA GLU A 261 19.76 8.33 8.76
C GLU A 261 20.00 7.11 9.66
N ASP A 262 19.27 6.99 10.78
CA ASP A 262 19.34 5.85 11.69
C ASP A 262 18.39 4.71 11.29
N VAL A 263 17.62 4.88 10.19
CA VAL A 263 16.67 3.89 9.70
C VAL A 263 17.21 3.21 8.46
N THR A 264 17.29 1.88 8.49
CA THR A 264 17.71 1.06 7.35
C THR A 264 16.62 0.06 6.98
N VAL A 265 16.37 -0.09 5.68
CA VAL A 265 15.39 -1.04 5.15
C VAL A 265 16.04 -1.90 4.07
N GLY A 266 15.90 -3.21 4.22
CA GLY A 266 16.34 -4.19 3.23
C GLY A 266 15.50 -5.46 3.30
N GLY A 267 15.81 -6.43 2.44
CA GLY A 267 15.09 -7.69 2.44
C GLY A 267 15.40 -8.60 1.28
N ILE A 268 14.66 -9.72 1.22
CA ILE A 268 14.83 -10.76 0.21
C ILE A 268 13.48 -11.06 -0.45
N LEU A 269 13.44 -10.94 -1.77
CA LEU A 269 12.34 -11.35 -2.62
C LEU A 269 12.70 -12.64 -3.37
N ASP A 270 11.93 -13.70 -3.16
CA ASP A 270 12.05 -14.96 -3.90
C ASP A 270 10.81 -15.15 -4.78
N VAL A 271 10.96 -15.01 -6.09
CA VAL A 271 9.85 -15.20 -7.05
C VAL A 271 9.65 -16.68 -7.43
N THR A 272 10.48 -17.57 -6.91
CA THR A 272 10.46 -19.01 -7.22
C THR A 272 9.78 -19.86 -6.13
N SER A 273 9.61 -19.29 -4.94
CA SER A 273 8.98 -19.87 -3.76
C SER A 273 7.80 -19.05 -3.25
N ASP A 274 6.79 -19.71 -2.67
CA ASP A 274 5.72 -19.03 -1.89
C ASP A 274 6.09 -18.92 -0.40
N GLU A 275 7.08 -19.69 0.05
CA GLU A 275 7.61 -19.59 1.41
C GLU A 275 8.49 -18.35 1.50
N LYS A 276 8.37 -17.59 2.60
CA LYS A 276 9.25 -16.45 2.81
C LYS A 276 10.71 -16.91 2.88
N PRO A 277 11.63 -16.26 2.16
CA PRO A 277 13.05 -16.60 2.20
C PRO A 277 13.70 -16.25 3.54
N THR A 278 13.09 -15.36 4.32
CA THR A 278 13.52 -14.94 5.64
C THR A 278 12.32 -14.42 6.45
N THR A 279 12.41 -14.48 7.76
CA THR A 279 11.39 -13.89 8.64
C THR A 279 11.46 -12.37 8.57
N THR A 280 10.32 -11.73 8.32
CA THR A 280 10.22 -10.27 8.30
C THR A 280 10.29 -9.71 9.72
N THR A 281 11.20 -8.76 9.96
CA THR A 281 11.42 -8.17 11.28
C THR A 281 11.59 -6.66 11.24
N VAL A 282 11.34 -6.02 12.37
CA VAL A 282 11.88 -4.71 12.71
C VAL A 282 12.59 -4.77 14.05
N ARG A 283 13.78 -4.19 14.12
CA ARG A 283 14.63 -4.15 15.31
C ARG A 283 14.88 -2.69 15.67
N VAL A 284 14.55 -2.32 16.90
CA VAL A 284 14.78 -0.96 17.41
C VAL A 284 15.82 -1.04 18.52
N THR A 285 16.98 -0.46 18.26
CA THR A 285 18.10 -0.40 19.20
C THR A 285 18.19 1.00 19.80
N GLY A 286 18.45 1.06 21.10
CA GLY A 286 18.62 2.34 21.78
C GLY A 286 19.18 2.20 23.18
N THR A 287 19.35 3.35 23.83
CA THR A 287 19.78 3.44 25.23
C THR A 287 18.58 3.72 26.13
N THR A 288 18.47 2.98 27.23
CA THR A 288 17.39 3.11 28.23
C THR A 288 17.68 4.22 29.24
N PHE A 289 16.69 4.58 30.08
CA PHE A 289 16.88 5.58 31.13
C PHE A 289 17.91 5.16 32.21
N ASP A 290 18.21 3.86 32.32
CA ASP A 290 19.24 3.31 33.20
C ASP A 290 20.65 3.38 32.57
N GLY A 291 20.77 3.85 31.32
CA GLY A 291 22.03 3.92 30.58
C GLY A 291 22.46 2.61 29.91
N GLU A 292 21.59 1.60 29.91
CA GLU A 292 21.84 0.31 29.24
C GLU A 292 21.40 0.38 27.79
N ARG A 293 22.25 -0.12 26.88
CA ARG A 293 21.90 -0.31 25.46
C ARG A 293 21.15 -1.63 25.27
N GLY A 294 20.05 -1.60 24.52
CA GLY A 294 19.24 -2.78 24.25
C GLY A 294 18.56 -2.72 22.89
N THR A 295 18.05 -3.86 22.43
CA THR A 295 17.30 -3.99 21.17
C THR A 295 15.98 -4.69 21.43
N ASN A 296 14.88 -4.06 21.02
CA ASN A 296 13.56 -4.69 20.93
C ASN A 296 13.35 -5.20 19.50
N THR A 297 12.87 -6.43 19.34
CA THR A 297 12.58 -7.04 18.03
C THR A 297 11.10 -7.36 17.92
N PHE A 298 10.48 -7.00 16.79
CA PHE A 298 9.15 -7.43 16.38
C PHE A 298 9.25 -8.28 15.11
N GLU A 299 8.63 -9.46 15.12
CA GLU A 299 8.75 -10.47 14.06
C GLU A 299 7.36 -10.83 13.52
N LEU A 300 7.24 -10.90 12.19
CA LEU A 300 6.04 -11.37 11.52
C LEU A 300 6.16 -12.87 11.22
N ASP A 301 5.16 -13.65 11.61
CA ASP A 301 5.11 -15.08 11.33
C ASP A 301 5.23 -15.36 9.82
N ASP A 302 5.99 -16.39 9.46
CA ASP A 302 6.27 -16.71 8.05
C ASP A 302 5.01 -17.14 7.28
N ALA A 303 3.95 -17.58 7.97
CA ALA A 303 2.66 -17.89 7.36
C ALA A 303 1.82 -16.65 7.02
N THR A 304 2.22 -15.45 7.45
CA THR A 304 1.55 -14.20 7.08
C THR A 304 2.11 -13.69 5.75
N SER A 305 1.35 -13.78 4.67
CA SER A 305 1.80 -13.34 3.34
C SER A 305 2.05 -11.82 3.27
N MET A 306 2.68 -11.35 2.19
CA MET A 306 2.85 -9.92 1.93
C MET A 306 1.48 -9.22 1.91
N GLU A 307 0.51 -9.79 1.20
CA GLU A 307 -0.85 -9.25 1.06
C GLU A 307 -1.53 -9.14 2.43
N ALA A 308 -1.42 -10.15 3.29
CA ALA A 308 -1.98 -10.09 4.64
C ALA A 308 -1.37 -8.94 5.46
N ASN A 309 -0.04 -8.79 5.37
CA ASN A 309 0.71 -7.76 6.08
C ASN A 309 0.58 -6.35 5.49
N VAL A 310 0.08 -6.21 4.26
CA VAL A 310 -0.23 -4.91 3.65
C VAL A 310 -1.70 -4.56 3.87
N ASN A 311 -2.62 -5.42 3.42
CA ASN A 311 -4.05 -5.12 3.36
C ASN A 311 -4.72 -5.10 4.75
N GLY A 312 -4.27 -5.96 5.67
CA GLY A 312 -4.77 -5.98 7.04
C GLY A 312 -4.52 -4.64 7.76
N PRO A 313 -3.25 -4.19 7.85
CA PRO A 313 -2.89 -2.89 8.38
C PRO A 313 -3.54 -1.72 7.65
N ALA A 314 -3.58 -1.72 6.31
CA ALA A 314 -4.19 -0.64 5.54
C ALA A 314 -5.67 -0.42 5.92
N LEU A 315 -6.45 -1.50 6.03
CA LEU A 315 -7.84 -1.43 6.50
C LEU A 315 -7.95 -1.04 7.98
N GLY A 316 -6.98 -1.43 8.81
CA GLY A 316 -6.92 -1.04 10.21
C GLY A 316 -6.63 0.45 10.41
N TYR A 317 -5.71 1.01 9.62
CA TYR A 317 -5.42 2.44 9.59
C TYR A 317 -6.58 3.23 9.00
N LEU A 318 -7.23 2.74 7.93
CA LEU A 318 -8.45 3.34 7.38
C LEU A 318 -9.53 3.48 8.45
N LYS A 319 -9.79 2.43 9.25
CA LYS A 319 -10.78 2.48 10.33
C LYS A 319 -10.41 3.49 11.42
N SER A 320 -9.14 3.57 11.80
CA SER A 320 -8.66 4.55 12.77
C SER A 320 -8.74 5.99 12.24
N ALA A 321 -8.40 6.20 10.97
CA ALA A 321 -8.49 7.49 10.31
C ALA A 321 -9.94 7.97 10.18
N VAL A 322 -10.89 7.09 9.87
CA VAL A 322 -12.32 7.47 9.81
C VAL A 322 -12.81 7.94 11.18
N ARG A 323 -12.37 7.29 12.27
CA ARG A 323 -12.70 7.74 13.64
C ARG A 323 -12.13 9.12 13.94
N ARG A 324 -10.88 9.40 13.52
CA ARG A 324 -10.23 10.71 13.70
C ARG A 324 -10.88 11.80 12.85
N ASN A 325 -11.16 11.51 11.59
CA ASN A 325 -11.86 12.40 10.68
C ASN A 325 -13.23 12.83 11.25
N ARG A 326 -14.02 11.86 11.71
CA ARG A 326 -15.31 12.11 12.40
C ARG A 326 -15.15 12.88 13.72
N GLY A 327 -13.96 12.84 14.32
CA GLY A 327 -13.56 13.63 15.49
C GLY A 327 -13.08 15.04 15.17
N GLY A 328 -12.98 15.43 13.90
CA GLY A 328 -12.49 16.74 13.47
C GLY A 328 -10.96 16.83 13.36
N GLU A 329 -10.27 15.69 13.27
CA GLU A 329 -8.82 15.62 13.07
C GLU A 329 -8.50 15.37 11.59
N TYR A 330 -7.95 16.38 10.92
CA TYR A 330 -7.64 16.40 9.50
C TYR A 330 -6.12 16.59 9.28
N GLY A 331 -5.67 16.51 8.02
CA GLY A 331 -4.26 16.62 7.65
C GLY A 331 -3.62 15.28 7.31
N VAL A 332 -2.29 15.23 7.34
CA VAL A 332 -1.49 14.06 6.97
C VAL A 332 -1.02 13.32 8.22
N PHE A 333 -1.22 12.00 8.23
CA PHE A 333 -0.80 11.11 9.30
C PHE A 333 -0.04 9.92 8.75
N GLY A 334 0.75 9.29 9.62
CA GLY A 334 1.49 8.09 9.31
C GLY A 334 1.29 6.98 10.36
N PRO A 335 1.84 5.80 10.09
CA PRO A 335 1.72 4.63 10.98
C PRO A 335 2.43 4.82 12.32
N ALA A 336 3.43 5.71 12.39
CA ALA A 336 4.12 6.05 13.64
C ALA A 336 3.27 6.91 14.59
N GLU A 337 2.22 7.57 14.08
CA GLU A 337 1.37 8.51 14.82
C GLU A 337 -0.02 7.92 15.16
N LEU A 338 -0.37 6.81 14.50
CA LEU A 338 -1.68 6.17 14.59
C LEU A 338 -1.56 4.75 15.12
N LEU A 339 -2.48 4.35 16.01
CA LEU A 339 -2.71 2.94 16.29
C LEU A 339 -3.80 2.41 15.34
N PRO A 340 -3.56 1.33 14.58
CA PRO A 340 -4.57 0.76 13.70
C PRO A 340 -5.70 0.12 14.52
N GLY A 341 -6.93 0.22 14.01
CA GLY A 341 -8.11 -0.40 14.63
C GLY A 341 -8.39 -1.77 14.01
N PHE A 342 -8.36 -2.83 14.82
CA PHE A 342 -8.71 -4.18 14.37
C PHE A 342 -10.15 -4.27 13.87
#